data_AF-A0A6I7NQV2-F1
#
_entry.id   AF-A0A6I7NQV2-F1
#
_cell.length_a   1.000
_cell.length_b   1.000
_cell.length_c   1.000
_cell.angle_alpha   90.00
_cell.angle_beta   90.00
_cell.angle_gamma   90.00
#
_symmetry.space_group_name_H-M   'P 1'
#
loop_
_entity.id
_entity.type
_entity.pdbx_description
1 polymer ?
#
loop_
_entity_poly.entity_id
_entity_poly.type
_entity_poly.pdbx_seq_one_letter_code
_entity_poly.pdbx_strand_id
1 'polypeptide(L)' 'MKERSIGMMILFTIITLGIYAIYWYIAFQVELKRQTGEGFGGLGHILVSIVTLGIYGLYWYYKVGERLEKQG' A
#
# COMPACT_ATOMS: atom_id res chain seq x y z
N MET A 1 -12.47 4.94 -4.95
CA MET A 1 -11.03 4.71 -5.23
C MET A 1 -10.61 5.60 -6.40
N LYS A 2 -9.46 6.29 -6.33
CA LYS A 2 -8.92 6.99 -7.52
C LYS A 2 -8.56 5.93 -8.55
N GLU A 3 -9.09 6.02 -9.77
CA GLU A 3 -8.63 5.18 -10.85
C GLU A 3 -7.18 5.52 -11.16
N ARG A 4 -6.30 4.54 -11.01
CA ARG A 4 -4.87 4.70 -11.30
C ARG A 4 -4.52 3.68 -12.35
N SER A 5 -4.12 4.15 -13.53
CA SER A 5 -3.64 3.27 -14.58
C SER A 5 -2.37 2.57 -14.12
N ILE A 6 -2.38 1.24 -14.15
CA ILE A 6 -1.23 0.39 -13.81
C ILE A 6 -0.03 0.76 -14.71
N GLY A 7 -0.30 1.10 -15.98
CA GLY A 7 0.73 1.53 -16.93
C GLY A 7 1.45 2.81 -16.50
N MET A 8 0.71 3.83 -16.06
CA MET A 8 1.33 5.05 -15.51
C MET A 8 2.12 4.78 -14.23
N MET A 9 1.62 3.87 -13.38
CA MET A 9 2.29 3.54 -12.13
C MET A 9 3.65 2.87 -12.38
N ILE A 10 3.72 1.93 -13.32
CA ILE A 10 4.98 1.28 -13.71
C ILE A 10 5.93 2.29 -14.33
N LEU A 11 5.44 3.13 -15.24
CA LEU A 11 6.24 4.18 -15.88
C LEU A 11 6.87 5.14 -14.85
N PHE A 12 6.07 5.67 -13.92
CA PHE A 12 6.59 6.56 -12.87
C PHE A 12 7.52 5.84 -11.90
N THR A 13 7.28 4.56 -11.62
CA THR A 13 8.19 3.75 -10.80
C THR A 13 9.56 3.63 -11.45
N ILE A 14 9.63 3.41 -12.76
CA ILE A 14 10.89 3.34 -13.51
C ILE A 14 11.58 4.71 -13.52
N ILE A 15 10.83 5.78 -13.84
CA ILE A 15 11.38 7.15 -13.92
C ILE A 15 11.94 7.63 -12.57
N THR A 16 11.29 7.25 -11.46
CA THR A 16 11.67 7.69 -10.11
C THR A 16 12.54 6.68 -9.37
N LEU A 17 13.08 5.67 -10.06
CA LEU A 17 13.93 4.62 -9.47
C LEU A 17 13.28 3.93 -8.26
N GLY A 18 11.99 3.61 -8.34
CA GLY A 18 11.26 2.91 -7.29
C GLY A 18 10.63 3.80 -6.21
N ILE A 19 10.98 5.08 -6.14
CA ILE A 19 10.47 5.99 -5.09
C ILE A 19 8.97 6.22 -5.23
N TYR A 20 8.46 6.32 -6.47
CA TYR A 20 7.02 6.46 -6.71
C TYR A 20 6.22 5.26 -6.22
N ALA A 21 6.77 4.04 -6.30
CA ALA A 21 6.10 2.86 -5.76
C ALA A 21 5.91 2.94 -4.24
N ILE A 22 6.88 3.49 -3.51
CA ILE A 22 6.79 3.71 -2.06
C ILE A 22 5.71 4.75 -1.75
N TYR A 23 5.72 5.89 -2.45
CA TYR A 23 4.67 6.92 -2.31
C TYR A 23 3.28 6.33 -2.56
N TRP A 24 3.16 5.52 -3.60
CA TRP A 24 1.89 4.91 -3.98
C TRP A 24 1.41 3.90 -2.93
N TYR A 25 2.32 3.08 -2.41
CA TYR A 25 2.04 2.14 -1.33
C TYR A 25 1.46 2.86 -0.11
N ILE A 26 2.06 3.97 0.32
CA ILE A 26 1.58 4.79 1.44
C ILE A 26 0.19 5.34 1.17
N ALA A 27 0.00 5.93 -0.02
CA ALA A 27 -1.29 6.50 -0.41
C ALA A 27 -2.39 5.43 -0.49
N PHE A 28 -2.05 4.22 -0.92
CA PHE A 28 -2.95 3.07 -0.93
C PHE A 28 -3.36 2.69 0.50
N GLN A 29 -2.42 2.57 1.45
CA GLN A 29 -2.75 2.25 2.84
C GLN A 29 -3.66 3.28 3.51
N VAL A 30 -3.44 4.57 3.24
CA VAL A 30 -4.29 5.65 3.77
C VAL A 30 -5.71 5.55 3.22
N GLU A 31 -5.86 5.30 1.92
CA GLU A 31 -7.17 5.13 1.30
C GLU A 31 -7.87 3.86 1.81
N LEU A 32 -7.13 2.76 1.95
CA LEU A 32 -7.65 1.50 2.47
C LEU A 32 -8.20 1.68 3.89
N LYS A 33 -7.43 2.32 4.78
CA LYS A 33 -7.89 2.67 6.13
C LYS A 33 -9.12 3.57 6.11
N ARG A 34 -9.20 4.52 5.17
CA ARG A 34 -10.37 5.39 5.03
C ARG A 34 -11.64 4.63 4.63
N GLN A 35 -11.49 3.57 3.83
CA GLN A 35 -12.62 2.76 3.38
C GLN A 35 -13.00 1.65 4.37
N THR A 36 -12.03 0.97 4.97
CA THR A 36 -12.27 -0.14 5.92
C THR A 36 -12.47 0.33 7.36
N GLY A 37 -12.01 1.54 7.71
CA GLY A 37 -11.92 2.00 9.10
C GLY A 37 -10.83 1.28 9.92
N GLU A 38 -10.19 0.25 9.36
CA GLU A 38 -9.30 -0.66 10.08
C GLU A 38 -7.86 -0.64 9.52
N GLY A 39 -6.88 -0.57 10.43
CA GLY A 39 -5.46 -0.73 10.11
C GLY A 39 -4.58 0.48 10.45
N PHE A 40 -3.28 0.31 10.20
CA PHE A 40 -2.29 1.36 10.39
C PHE A 40 -2.36 2.38 9.25
N GLY A 41 -2.18 3.66 9.56
CA GLY A 41 -2.05 4.68 8.52
C GLY A 41 -0.77 4.49 7.69
N GLY A 42 -0.64 5.20 6.57
CA GLY A 42 0.51 5.08 5.67
C GLY A 42 1.87 5.18 6.36
N LEU A 43 2.03 6.06 7.36
CA LEU A 43 3.24 6.18 8.19
C LEU A 43 3.52 4.95 9.07
N GLY A 44 2.48 4.34 9.65
CA GLY A 44 2.63 3.13 10.45
C GLY A 44 3.11 1.95 9.61
N HIS A 45 2.62 1.84 8.37
CA HIS A 45 3.06 0.80 7.43
C HIS A 45 4.52 0.93 7.02
N ILE A 46 5.02 2.15 6.83
CA ILE A 46 6.44 2.40 6.51
C ILE A 46 7.31 1.96 7.68
N LEU A 47 6.96 2.38 8.91
CA LEU A 47 7.75 2.05 10.10
C LEU A 47 7.84 0.54 10.31
N VAL A 48 6.72 -0.17 10.21
CA VAL A 48 6.74 -1.63 10.36
C VAL A 48 7.48 -2.31 9.20
N SER A 49 7.38 -1.78 7.97
CA SER A 49 8.13 -2.32 6.83
C SER A 49 9.65 -2.14 6.99
N ILE A 50 10.10 -1.02 7.55
CA ILE A 50 11.52 -0.76 7.85
C ILE A 50 12.00 -1.65 9.00
N VAL A 51 11.23 -1.73 10.09
CA VAL A 51 11.59 -2.55 11.28
C VAL A 51 11.67 -4.04 10.96
N THR A 52 10.81 -4.53 10.06
CA THR A 52 10.76 -5.94 9.67
C THR A 52 11.56 -6.27 8.42
N LEU A 53 12.37 -5.33 7.92
CA LEU A 53 13.17 -5.50 6.69
C LEU A 53 12.33 -5.96 5.48
N GLY A 54 11.07 -5.51 5.41
CA GLY A 54 10.13 -5.82 4.32
C GLY A 54 9.35 -7.13 4.49
N ILE A 55 9.65 -7.98 5.48
CA ILE A 55 8.94 -9.25 5.70
C ILE A 55 7.47 -9.00 6.09
N TYR A 56 7.20 -7.94 6.86
CA TYR A 56 5.82 -7.57 7.21
C TYR A 56 4.96 -7.24 5.99
N GLY A 57 5.57 -6.79 4.88
CA GLY A 57 4.84 -6.53 3.64
C GLY A 57 4.10 -7.77 3.15
N LEU A 58 4.72 -8.95 3.24
CA LEU A 58 4.10 -10.23 2.84
C LEU A 58 2.89 -10.57 3.71
N TYR A 59 3.02 -10.49 5.04
CA TYR A 59 1.91 -10.70 5.96
C TYR A 59 0.77 -9.71 5.70
N TRP A 60 1.12 -8.46 5.39
CA TRP A 60 0.15 -7.43 5.14
C TRP A 60 -0.66 -7.63 3.86
N TYR A 61 -0.04 -8.09 2.77
CA TYR A 61 -0.77 -8.39 1.53
C TYR A 61 -1.89 -9.40 1.76
N TYR A 62 -1.65 -10.44 2.58
CA TYR A 62 -2.70 -11.39 2.98
C TYR A 62 -3.82 -10.72 3.79
N LYS A 63 -3.48 -9.89 4.79
CA LYS A 63 -4.49 -9.20 5.61
C LYS A 63 -5.30 -8.17 4.83
N VAL A 64 -4.71 -7.51 3.83
CA VAL A 64 -5.43 -6.60 2.92
C VAL A 64 -6.43 -7.37 2.07
N GLY A 65 -6.06 -8.54 1.55
CA GLY A 65 -6.97 -9.41 0.80
C GLY A 65 -8.22 -9.78 1.62
N GLU A 66 -8.02 -10.25 2.85
CA GLU A 66 -9.12 -10.58 3.78
C GLU A 66 -10.04 -9.39 4.08
N ARG A 67 -9.49 -8.17 4.14
CA ARG A 67 -10.29 -6.94 4.38
C ARG A 67 -11.10 -6.53 3.17
N LEU A 68 -10.50 -6.62 1.98
CA LEU A 68 -11.18 -6.31 0.72
C LEU A 68 -12.30 -7.31 0.44
N GLU A 69 -12.08 -8.60 0.75
CA GLU A 69 -13.10 -9.63 0.67
C GLU A 69 -14.30 -9.33 1.58
N LYS A 70 -14.08 -8.88 2.83
CA LYS A 70 -15.16 -8.48 3.75
C LYS A 70 -15.95 -7.25 3.31
N GLN A 71 -15.46 -6.49 2.34
CA GLN A 71 -16.14 -5.30 1.81
C GLN A 71 -16.94 -5.56 0.53
N GLY A 72 -16.77 -6.73 -0.11
CA GLY A 72 -17.55 -7.19 -1.27
C GLY A 72 -18.66 -8.15 -0.85
#